data_AF-A0A2H3AYX0-F1
#
_entry.id   AF-A0A2H3AYX0-F1
#
_cell.length_a   1.000
_cell.length_b   1.000
_cell.length_c   1.000
_cell.angle_alpha   90.00
_cell.angle_beta   90.00
_cell.angle_gamma   90.00
#
_symmetry.space_group_name_H-M   'P 1'
#
loop_
_entity.id
_entity.type
_entity.pdbx_description
1 polymer ?
#
loop_
_entity_poly.entity_id
_entity_poly.type
_entity_poly.pdbx_seq_one_letter_code
_entity_poly.pdbx_strand_id
1 'polypeptide(L)'
;MNGEEWYERYKWTDVHGGHLSEHYEMMGLKYRSLREVTLSAFAEISERESTIQVPKQRSYTGRSPVIPSSLASTPCANFGAEGLLEKLNTILGTSYTLEIHSVSSLLEAYIIKDYDFGTVYGHLRQFWYYDLTDIEDKLHKREVWDRQMRQDVVADNRIISRLIPPRRVWDLYSNRVVPWWAVRQWPWAISHAWMKEEDRVTVRTPINGYEWPVPMPRDANLDLIRIEMLNEGAEYAWLDVLCLRQERGRQEDLRTEEWKVDVPTIGRVYEMAHSNRLVCYLSGLGRPFNLKAVDLESDTCWFRRAWTLQETQHGMIIGGDTGDDRFTEREMRTMVENRLSLLGQGIGIGRQGTPVFIALSEMRK
;
A
#
# COMPACT_ATOMS: atom_id res chain seq x y z
N MET A 1 -22.77 0.20 20.64
CA MET A 1 -22.38 1.47 20.02
C MET A 1 -22.95 1.51 18.62
N ASN A 2 -23.50 2.65 18.18
CA ASN A 2 -24.00 2.83 16.81
C ASN A 2 -22.94 3.48 15.90
N GLY A 3 -23.21 3.57 14.60
CA GLY A 3 -22.25 4.09 13.62
C GLY A 3 -21.87 5.56 13.81
N GLU A 4 -22.80 6.39 14.29
CA GLU A 4 -22.56 7.81 14.59
C GLU A 4 -21.69 7.95 15.84
N GLU A 5 -21.99 7.20 16.90
CA GLU A 5 -21.17 7.15 18.12
C GLU A 5 -19.74 6.69 17.82
N TRP A 6 -19.59 5.66 16.97
CA TRP A 6 -18.28 5.19 16.51
C TRP A 6 -17.56 6.31 15.76
N TYR A 7 -18.24 6.98 14.84
CA TYR A 7 -17.66 8.10 14.08
C TYR A 7 -17.25 9.24 15.00
N GLU A 8 -18.10 9.70 15.91
CA GLU A 8 -17.76 10.77 16.85
C GLU A 8 -16.56 10.41 17.74
N ARG A 9 -16.45 9.16 18.17
CA ARG A 9 -15.33 8.66 18.97
C ARG A 9 -14.01 8.63 18.20
N TYR A 10 -14.06 8.33 16.89
CA TYR A 10 -12.87 8.04 16.10
C TYR A 10 -12.60 9.02 14.95
N LYS A 11 -13.47 10.00 14.68
CA LYS A 11 -13.30 11.00 13.61
C LYS A 11 -12.20 11.99 13.90
N TRP A 12 -11.99 12.33 15.17
CA TRP A 12 -10.91 13.21 15.60
C TRP A 12 -9.66 12.38 15.88
N THR A 13 -9.11 11.85 14.80
CA THR A 13 -7.76 11.33 14.81
C THR A 13 -6.78 12.49 14.79
N ASP A 14 -5.55 12.25 15.24
CA ASP A 14 -4.38 13.02 14.83
C ASP A 14 -4.21 13.07 13.29
N VAL A 15 -4.96 12.28 12.48
CA VAL A 15 -5.05 12.39 10.99
C VAL A 15 -5.95 13.54 10.52
N HIS A 16 -6.86 14.03 11.36
CA HIS A 16 -7.83 15.08 11.02
C HIS A 16 -7.64 16.37 11.82
N GLY A 17 -6.63 16.45 12.69
CA GLY A 17 -6.21 17.69 13.34
C GLY A 17 -5.36 18.56 12.42
N GLY A 18 -5.47 19.89 12.55
CA GLY A 18 -4.70 20.86 11.75
C GLY A 18 -3.16 20.66 11.76
N HIS A 19 -2.64 20.04 12.82
CA HIS A 19 -1.21 19.73 12.98
C HIS A 19 -0.66 18.69 11.99
N LEU A 20 -1.50 17.89 11.33
CA LEU A 20 -1.03 16.85 10.41
C LEU A 20 -0.66 17.42 9.02
N SER A 21 -1.33 18.49 8.58
CA SER A 21 -0.93 19.21 7.36
C SER A 21 0.45 19.84 7.54
N GLU A 22 0.67 20.47 8.69
CA GLU A 22 1.97 21.05 9.08
C GLU A 22 3.04 19.96 9.19
N HIS A 23 2.69 18.78 9.73
CA HIS A 23 3.57 17.62 9.80
C HIS A 23 4.07 17.20 8.41
N TYR A 24 3.18 16.95 7.46
CA TYR A 24 3.59 16.46 6.15
C TYR A 24 4.32 17.51 5.33
N GLU A 25 3.97 18.78 5.50
CA GLU A 25 4.73 19.88 4.90
C GLU A 25 6.16 19.92 5.46
N MET A 26 6.33 19.76 6.78
CA MET A 26 7.63 19.66 7.42
C MET A 26 8.43 18.45 6.93
N MET A 27 7.83 17.26 6.91
CA MET A 27 8.47 16.04 6.38
C MET A 27 8.91 16.25 4.92
N GLY A 28 8.03 16.81 4.08
CA GLY A 28 8.34 17.10 2.68
C GLY A 28 9.46 18.14 2.51
N LEU A 29 9.56 19.14 3.40
CA LEU A 29 10.70 20.05 3.43
C LEU A 29 12.00 19.33 3.82
N LYS A 30 11.96 18.44 4.81
CA LYS A 30 13.12 17.64 5.22
C LYS A 30 13.58 16.71 4.11
N TYR A 31 12.67 15.98 3.47
CA TYR A 31 12.99 15.09 2.35
C TYR A 31 13.60 15.84 1.17
N ARG A 32 13.11 17.05 0.84
CA ARG A 32 13.73 17.89 -0.20
C ARG A 32 15.18 18.27 0.09
N SER A 33 15.59 18.29 1.36
CA SER A 33 16.98 18.55 1.76
C SER A 33 17.90 17.32 1.73
N LEU A 34 17.35 16.11 1.59
CA LEU A 34 18.12 14.88 1.53
C LEU A 34 18.85 14.73 0.19
N ARG A 35 19.82 13.81 0.17
CA ARG A 35 20.54 13.43 -1.04
C ARG A 35 19.62 12.63 -1.96
N GLU A 36 19.88 12.73 -3.25
CA GLU A 36 19.20 11.89 -4.23
C GLU A 36 19.62 10.43 -4.05
N VAL A 37 18.64 9.54 -4.16
CA VAL A 37 18.78 8.09 -4.13
C VAL A 37 18.22 7.54 -5.43
N THR A 38 18.89 6.51 -5.94
CA THR A 38 18.43 5.76 -7.12
C THR A 38 18.15 4.32 -6.74
N LEU A 39 16.95 3.85 -7.08
CA LEU A 39 16.64 2.42 -7.19
C LEU A 39 16.61 2.04 -8.66
N SER A 40 17.12 0.85 -9.00
CA SER A 40 17.08 0.33 -10.36
C SER A 40 16.68 -1.14 -10.39
N ALA A 41 16.07 -1.56 -11.50
CA ALA A 41 15.70 -2.95 -11.72
C ALA A 41 16.92 -3.89 -11.57
N PHE A 42 18.11 -3.45 -12.00
CA PHE A 42 19.32 -4.25 -11.83
C PHE A 42 19.69 -4.44 -10.36
N ALA A 43 19.65 -3.38 -9.55
CA ALA A 43 19.98 -3.47 -8.13
C ALA A 43 18.94 -4.30 -7.33
N GLU A 44 17.67 -4.22 -7.71
CA GLU A 44 16.58 -4.84 -6.97
C GLU A 44 16.34 -6.30 -7.38
N ILE A 45 16.41 -6.61 -8.68
CA ILE A 45 16.04 -7.94 -9.22
C ILE A 45 17.09 -8.55 -10.15
N SER A 46 18.27 -7.92 -10.29
CA SER A 46 19.36 -8.39 -11.19
C SER A 46 19.01 -8.45 -12.67
N GLU A 47 17.96 -7.75 -13.11
CA GLU A 47 17.58 -7.62 -14.51
C GLU A 47 18.05 -6.29 -15.10
N ARG A 48 18.47 -6.30 -16.38
CA ARG A 48 18.91 -5.07 -17.05
C ARG A 48 17.71 -4.17 -17.31
N GLU A 49 17.84 -2.88 -17.08
CA GLU A 49 16.77 -1.90 -17.28
C GLU A 49 16.26 -1.91 -18.74
N SER A 50 17.12 -2.20 -19.72
CA SER A 50 16.75 -2.27 -21.13
C SER A 50 15.85 -3.46 -21.50
N THR A 51 15.75 -4.49 -20.64
CA THR A 51 14.84 -5.63 -20.87
C THR A 51 13.45 -5.38 -20.30
N ILE A 52 13.31 -4.40 -19.39
CA ILE A 52 12.03 -4.02 -18.80
C ILE A 52 11.25 -3.15 -19.79
N GLN A 53 10.08 -3.63 -20.21
CA GLN A 53 9.26 -2.98 -21.23
C GLN A 53 8.66 -1.66 -20.72
N VAL A 54 8.26 -1.61 -19.46
CA VAL A 54 7.63 -0.44 -18.81
C VAL A 54 8.72 0.52 -18.34
N PRO A 55 8.89 1.72 -18.93
CA PRO A 55 9.99 2.62 -18.58
C PRO A 55 9.97 3.04 -17.10
N LYS A 56 8.78 3.28 -16.51
CA LYS A 56 8.63 3.65 -15.10
C LYS A 56 8.98 2.53 -14.12
N GLN A 57 9.15 1.28 -14.57
CA GLN A 57 9.63 0.16 -13.74
C GLN A 57 11.16 0.02 -13.75
N ARG A 58 11.88 0.73 -14.63
CA ARG A 58 13.33 0.55 -14.83
C ARG A 58 14.16 1.09 -13.68
N SER A 59 13.86 2.31 -13.26
CA SER A 59 14.58 2.99 -12.20
C SER A 59 13.76 4.13 -11.63
N TYR A 60 14.00 4.45 -10.36
CA TYR A 60 13.50 5.63 -9.68
C TYR A 60 14.70 6.44 -9.20
N THR A 61 14.70 7.75 -9.42
CA THR A 61 15.67 8.67 -8.84
C THR A 61 14.94 9.83 -8.21
N GLY A 62 15.20 10.09 -6.94
CA GLY A 62 14.56 11.19 -6.22
C GLY A 62 15.18 11.44 -4.85
N ARG A 63 14.71 12.47 -4.15
CA ARG A 63 15.17 12.84 -2.81
C ARG A 63 14.36 12.22 -1.68
N SER A 64 13.29 11.50 -2.00
CA SER A 64 12.59 10.70 -1.01
C SER A 64 13.55 9.68 -0.41
N PRO A 65 13.51 9.43 0.91
CA PRO A 65 14.47 8.56 1.58
C PRO A 65 14.11 7.07 1.38
N VAL A 66 14.08 6.65 0.13
CA VAL A 66 13.78 5.28 -0.26
C VAL A 66 14.99 4.40 0.02
N ILE A 67 14.79 3.22 0.62
CA ILE A 67 15.87 2.27 0.88
C ILE A 67 15.84 1.08 -0.11
N PRO A 68 16.99 0.53 -0.53
CA PRO A 68 17.02 -0.68 -1.35
C PRO A 68 16.43 -1.90 -0.63
N SER A 69 15.87 -2.85 -1.39
CA SER A 69 15.25 -4.05 -0.81
C SER A 69 16.23 -4.95 -0.06
N SER A 70 17.50 -4.96 -0.48
CA SER A 70 18.58 -5.66 0.22
C SER A 70 18.83 -5.10 1.62
N LEU A 71 18.84 -3.76 1.77
CA LEU A 71 18.95 -3.11 3.07
C LEU A 71 17.70 -3.35 3.91
N ALA A 72 16.51 -3.15 3.33
CA ALA A 72 15.24 -3.37 4.01
C ALA A 72 15.15 -4.78 4.63
N SER A 73 15.67 -5.79 3.91
CA SER A 73 15.63 -7.19 4.32
C SER A 73 16.77 -7.63 5.22
N THR A 74 17.65 -6.72 5.62
CA THR A 74 18.72 -7.06 6.56
C THR A 74 18.17 -7.12 8.00
N PRO A 75 18.33 -8.25 8.72
CA PRO A 75 17.93 -8.35 10.12
C PRO A 75 18.57 -7.27 10.99
N CYS A 76 17.80 -6.67 11.89
CA CYS A 76 18.28 -5.62 12.79
C CYS A 76 19.43 -6.10 13.70
N ALA A 77 19.43 -7.38 14.07
CA ALA A 77 20.50 -8.00 14.85
C ALA A 77 21.89 -7.86 14.22
N ASN A 78 21.99 -7.75 12.89
CA ASN A 78 23.26 -7.60 12.19
C ASN A 78 23.92 -6.23 12.41
N PHE A 79 23.15 -5.24 12.89
CA PHE A 79 23.64 -3.88 13.11
C PHE A 79 23.84 -3.54 14.58
N GLY A 80 23.05 -4.15 15.47
CA GLY A 80 22.93 -3.68 16.86
C GLY A 80 22.25 -2.31 16.95
N ALA A 81 21.95 -1.84 18.16
CA ALA A 81 21.21 -0.59 18.36
C ALA A 81 21.97 0.63 17.80
N GLU A 82 23.29 0.69 18.00
CA GLU A 82 24.15 1.76 17.48
C GLU A 82 24.18 1.79 15.96
N GLY A 83 24.39 0.65 15.30
CA GLY A 83 24.40 0.56 13.84
C GLY A 83 23.03 0.85 13.21
N LEU A 84 21.93 0.51 13.88
CA LEU A 84 20.59 0.90 13.44
C LEU A 84 20.40 2.41 13.48
N LEU A 85 20.79 3.05 14.59
CA LEU A 85 20.70 4.48 14.76
C LEU A 85 21.56 5.22 13.73
N GLU A 86 22.78 4.77 13.50
CA GLU A 86 23.69 5.32 12.49
C GLU A 86 23.06 5.29 11.10
N LYS A 87 22.44 4.16 10.71
CA LYS A 87 21.77 4.03 9.42
C LYS A 87 20.56 4.95 9.30
N LEU A 88 19.71 4.99 10.33
CA LEU A 88 18.54 5.89 10.35
C LEU A 88 18.97 7.35 10.21
N ASN A 89 19.98 7.76 10.99
CA ASN A 89 20.58 9.09 10.92
C ASN A 89 21.14 9.42 9.53
N THR A 90 21.86 8.47 8.93
CA THR A 90 22.45 8.63 7.59
C THR A 90 21.38 8.82 6.52
N ILE A 91 20.35 7.98 6.53
CA ILE A 91 19.27 8.00 5.54
C ILE A 91 18.39 9.25 5.69
N LEU A 92 18.10 9.65 6.94
CA LEU A 92 17.18 10.74 7.25
C LEU A 92 17.87 12.08 7.51
N GLY A 93 19.20 12.14 7.38
CA GLY A 93 19.99 13.37 7.51
C GLY A 93 19.96 13.96 8.92
N THR A 94 19.98 13.12 9.95
CA THR A 94 19.98 13.53 11.38
C THR A 94 21.23 13.06 12.09
N SER A 95 21.37 13.43 13.37
CA SER A 95 22.53 13.09 14.21
C SER A 95 22.10 12.78 15.65
N TYR A 96 21.04 12.01 15.82
CA TYR A 96 20.58 11.57 17.13
C TYR A 96 21.59 10.62 17.77
N THR A 97 21.62 10.58 19.10
CA THR A 97 22.49 9.70 19.90
C THR A 97 21.64 8.74 20.72
N LEU A 98 22.23 7.66 21.21
CA LEU A 98 21.58 6.72 22.14
C LEU A 98 21.35 7.30 23.54
N GLU A 99 21.73 8.57 23.79
CA GLU A 99 21.38 9.29 25.01
C GLU A 99 19.85 9.51 25.10
N ILE A 100 19.15 9.48 23.97
CA ILE A 100 17.68 9.41 23.95
C ILE A 100 17.26 7.99 24.34
N HIS A 101 17.08 7.76 25.64
CA HIS A 101 16.80 6.44 26.21
C HIS A 101 15.60 5.72 25.58
N SER A 102 14.55 6.44 25.21
CA SER A 102 13.38 5.88 24.51
C SER A 102 13.73 5.34 23.13
N VAL A 103 14.64 5.98 22.40
CA VAL A 103 15.12 5.47 21.09
C VAL A 103 16.00 4.25 21.30
N SER A 104 16.92 4.30 22.26
CA SER A 104 17.80 3.15 22.56
C SER A 104 16.99 1.91 22.93
N SER A 105 16.07 2.05 23.88
CA SER A 105 15.20 0.97 24.37
C SER A 105 14.34 0.39 23.24
N LEU A 106 13.79 1.25 22.39
CA LEU A 106 12.96 0.84 21.26
C LEU A 106 13.75 0.07 20.19
N LEU A 107 14.96 0.50 19.87
CA LEU A 107 15.82 -0.18 18.91
C LEU A 107 16.23 -1.57 19.44
N GLU A 108 16.55 -1.69 20.72
CA GLU A 108 16.82 -2.98 21.37
C GLU A 108 15.58 -3.89 21.33
N ALA A 109 14.39 -3.35 21.63
CA ALA A 109 13.15 -4.10 21.56
C ALA A 109 12.86 -4.63 20.14
N TYR A 110 13.17 -3.86 19.09
CA TYR A 110 13.03 -4.32 17.71
C TYR A 110 14.04 -5.41 17.32
N ILE A 111 15.26 -5.35 17.83
CA ILE A 111 16.25 -6.43 17.66
C ILE A 111 15.75 -7.71 18.31
N ILE A 112 15.22 -7.64 19.54
CA ILE A 112 14.67 -8.81 20.25
C ILE A 112 13.47 -9.41 19.51
N LYS A 113 12.66 -8.58 18.83
CA LYS A 113 11.53 -9.04 18.00
C LYS A 113 11.95 -9.64 16.66
N ASP A 114 13.25 -9.72 16.37
CA ASP A 114 13.81 -10.22 15.10
C ASP A 114 13.26 -9.46 13.88
N TYR A 115 13.08 -8.15 14.03
CA TYR A 115 12.64 -7.31 12.92
C TYR A 115 13.79 -7.08 11.93
N ASP A 116 13.42 -6.87 10.67
CA ASP A 116 14.35 -6.37 9.67
C ASP A 116 14.38 -4.83 9.66
N PHE A 117 15.41 -4.29 9.02
CA PHE A 117 15.63 -2.84 8.97
C PHE A 117 14.47 -2.10 8.32
N GLY A 118 13.85 -2.67 7.27
CA GLY A 118 12.71 -2.06 6.59
C GLY A 118 11.52 -1.88 7.52
N THR A 119 11.22 -2.88 8.36
CA THR A 119 10.12 -2.82 9.31
C THR A 119 10.35 -1.71 10.35
N VAL A 120 11.56 -1.65 10.92
CA VAL A 120 11.94 -0.59 11.87
C VAL A 120 11.91 0.79 11.20
N TYR A 121 12.46 0.89 9.99
CA TYR A 121 12.48 2.11 9.21
C TYR A 121 11.06 2.64 8.94
N GLY A 122 10.15 1.78 8.50
CA GLY A 122 8.74 2.14 8.26
C GLY A 122 7.99 2.57 9.52
N HIS A 123 8.27 1.94 10.67
CA HIS A 123 7.66 2.33 11.95
C HIS A 123 8.15 3.69 12.46
N LEU A 124 9.44 3.98 12.31
CA LEU A 124 10.06 5.15 12.93
C LEU A 124 10.07 6.39 12.04
N ARG A 125 10.09 6.23 10.71
CA ARG A 125 10.28 7.35 9.76
C ARG A 125 9.30 8.50 9.98
N GLN A 126 8.03 8.20 10.24
CA GLN A 126 6.99 9.23 10.44
C GLN A 126 7.19 10.05 11.72
N PHE A 127 7.95 9.53 12.69
CA PHE A 127 8.20 10.22 13.95
C PHE A 127 9.57 10.88 13.99
N TRP A 128 10.43 10.58 13.02
CA TRP A 128 11.87 10.78 13.16
C TRP A 128 12.30 12.23 13.35
N TYR A 129 11.54 13.20 12.83
CA TYR A 129 11.84 14.63 12.99
C TYR A 129 11.11 15.30 14.15
N TYR A 130 10.41 14.53 14.98
CA TYR A 130 9.77 15.03 16.20
C TYR A 130 10.68 14.88 17.42
N ASP A 131 10.17 15.34 18.56
CA ASP A 131 10.65 14.88 19.85
C ASP A 131 10.44 13.37 19.97
N LEU A 132 11.55 12.65 20.15
CA LEU A 132 11.62 11.21 20.25
C LEU A 132 11.62 10.72 21.71
N THR A 133 11.63 11.61 22.70
CA THR A 133 11.70 11.26 24.13
C THR A 133 10.56 10.37 24.62
N ASP A 134 9.39 10.42 23.96
CA ASP A 134 8.19 9.62 24.27
C ASP A 134 7.74 8.73 23.09
N ILE A 135 8.66 8.38 22.18
CA ILE A 135 8.32 7.63 20.96
C ILE A 135 7.64 6.28 21.22
N GLU A 136 8.09 5.55 22.24
CA GLU A 136 7.51 4.25 22.62
C GLU A 136 6.04 4.41 23.02
N ASP A 137 5.74 5.39 23.86
CA ASP A 137 4.38 5.72 24.30
C ASP A 137 3.50 6.16 23.12
N LYS A 138 4.04 6.97 22.20
CA LYS A 138 3.33 7.41 21.00
C LYS A 138 2.93 6.23 20.11
N LEU A 139 3.86 5.31 19.85
CA LEU A 139 3.58 4.10 19.07
C LEU A 139 2.57 3.20 19.78
N HIS A 140 2.76 2.95 21.08
CA HIS A 140 1.86 2.12 21.87
C HIS A 140 0.42 2.67 21.90
N LYS A 141 0.25 3.98 22.12
CA LYS A 141 -1.05 4.64 22.09
C LYS A 141 -1.75 4.47 20.73
N ARG A 142 -1.01 4.62 19.63
CA ARG A 142 -1.56 4.44 18.27
C ARG A 142 -1.99 3.00 18.01
N GLU A 143 -1.19 2.02 18.42
CA GLU A 143 -1.51 0.60 18.30
C GLU A 143 -2.77 0.23 19.09
N VAL A 144 -2.83 0.63 20.37
CA VAL A 144 -4.00 0.38 21.24
C VAL A 144 -5.26 1.02 20.66
N TRP A 145 -5.13 2.26 20.18
CA TRP A 145 -6.24 2.98 19.57
C TRP A 145 -6.77 2.29 18.31
N ASP A 146 -5.90 1.84 17.40
CA ASP A 146 -6.31 1.14 16.17
C ASP A 146 -6.98 -0.20 16.50
N ARG A 147 -6.44 -0.94 17.47
CA ARG A 147 -7.06 -2.18 17.94
C ARG A 147 -8.46 -1.94 18.49
N GLN A 148 -8.64 -0.94 19.36
CA GLN A 148 -9.95 -0.63 19.91
C GLN A 148 -10.93 -0.19 18.82
N MET A 149 -10.51 0.69 17.93
CA MET A 149 -11.31 1.20 16.81
C MET A 149 -11.85 0.08 15.90
N ARG A 150 -11.03 -0.95 15.63
CA ARG A 150 -11.42 -2.13 14.85
C ARG A 150 -12.29 -3.12 15.62
N GLN A 151 -12.16 -3.21 16.94
CA GLN A 151 -13.07 -4.01 17.77
C GLN A 151 -14.45 -3.36 17.85
N ASP A 152 -14.46 -2.06 18.09
CA ASP A 152 -15.64 -1.23 18.29
C ASP A 152 -16.51 -1.09 17.04
N VAL A 153 -15.94 -1.27 15.84
CA VAL A 153 -16.69 -1.16 14.56
C VAL A 153 -17.61 -2.36 14.31
N VAL A 154 -17.43 -3.45 15.06
CA VAL A 154 -18.25 -4.66 14.93
C VAL A 154 -19.26 -4.68 16.08
N ALA A 155 -20.54 -4.49 15.76
CA ALA A 155 -21.63 -4.62 16.73
C ALA A 155 -22.69 -5.58 16.18
N ASP A 156 -23.15 -6.53 17.00
CA ASP A 156 -24.16 -7.53 16.65
C ASP A 156 -23.88 -8.24 15.30
N ASN A 157 -22.62 -8.65 15.09
CA ASN A 157 -22.13 -9.25 13.84
C ASN A 157 -22.28 -8.36 12.59
N ARG A 158 -22.38 -7.04 12.75
CA ARG A 158 -22.45 -6.07 11.66
C ARG A 158 -21.37 -5.02 11.80
N ILE A 159 -20.88 -4.56 10.65
CA ILE A 159 -19.97 -3.41 10.58
C ILE A 159 -20.82 -2.15 10.65
N ILE A 160 -20.68 -1.39 11.73
CA ILE A 160 -21.49 -0.18 11.99
C ILE A 160 -20.98 1.07 11.28
N SER A 161 -19.74 1.06 10.77
CA SER A 161 -19.13 2.17 10.02
C SER A 161 -18.24 1.66 8.90
N ARG A 162 -18.36 2.25 7.71
CA ARG A 162 -17.50 1.96 6.54
C ARG A 162 -16.26 2.85 6.47
N LEU A 163 -16.10 3.78 7.42
CA LEU A 163 -15.05 4.80 7.40
C LEU A 163 -13.72 4.32 8.00
N ILE A 164 -13.60 3.01 8.22
CA ILE A 164 -12.40 2.39 8.78
C ILE A 164 -11.23 2.48 7.79
N PRO A 165 -10.01 2.87 8.25
CA PRO A 165 -8.83 2.82 7.41
C PRO A 165 -8.37 1.39 7.14
N PRO A 166 -7.54 1.17 6.09
CA PRO A 166 -6.95 -0.14 5.85
C PRO A 166 -6.18 -0.61 7.09
N ARG A 167 -6.08 -1.93 7.32
CA ARG A 167 -5.29 -2.46 8.44
C ARG A 167 -3.81 -2.24 8.26
N ARG A 168 -3.34 -2.35 7.02
CA ARG A 168 -1.95 -2.25 6.64
C ARG A 168 -1.83 -1.53 5.32
N VAL A 169 -0.68 -0.93 5.09
CA VAL A 169 -0.31 -0.31 3.82
C VAL A 169 1.08 -0.80 3.44
N TRP A 170 1.35 -0.84 2.14
CA TRP A 170 2.70 -1.03 1.64
C TRP A 170 3.42 0.31 1.64
N ASP A 171 4.39 0.45 2.54
CA ASP A 171 5.31 1.57 2.56
C ASP A 171 6.40 1.35 1.49
N LEU A 172 6.31 2.13 0.42
CA LEU A 172 7.20 2.01 -0.73
C LEU A 172 8.61 2.51 -0.41
N TYR A 173 8.79 3.36 0.60
CA TYR A 173 10.11 3.84 0.99
C TYR A 173 10.88 2.76 1.75
N SER A 174 10.22 2.02 2.65
CA SER A 174 10.81 0.90 3.39
C SER A 174 10.76 -0.46 2.67
N ASN A 175 9.94 -0.58 1.63
CA ASN A 175 9.52 -1.84 1.02
C ASN A 175 8.89 -2.83 2.01
N ARG A 176 8.06 -2.37 2.94
CA ARG A 176 7.36 -3.23 3.90
C ARG A 176 5.87 -2.92 3.98
N VAL A 177 5.09 -3.97 4.20
CA VAL A 177 3.71 -3.86 4.65
C VAL A 177 3.76 -3.52 6.13
N VAL A 178 3.34 -2.31 6.46
CA VAL A 178 3.35 -1.77 7.81
C VAL A 178 1.92 -1.53 8.27
N PRO A 179 1.62 -1.65 9.58
CA PRO A 179 0.29 -1.39 10.08
C PRO A 179 -0.08 0.08 9.89
N TRP A 180 -1.35 0.34 9.59
CA TRP A 180 -1.83 1.70 9.35
C TRP A 180 -1.63 2.60 10.57
N TRP A 181 -1.71 2.05 11.79
CA TRP A 181 -1.48 2.83 13.01
C TRP A 181 -0.07 3.40 13.12
N ALA A 182 0.94 2.80 12.49
CA ALA A 182 2.30 3.33 12.49
C ALA A 182 2.42 4.56 11.57
N VAL A 183 1.74 4.54 10.42
CA VAL A 183 1.91 5.56 9.37
C VAL A 183 0.83 6.63 9.33
N ARG A 184 -0.42 6.22 9.58
CA ARG A 184 -1.65 7.03 9.61
C ARG A 184 -1.85 7.92 8.39
N GLN A 185 -1.40 7.46 7.23
CA GLN A 185 -1.58 8.10 5.92
C GLN A 185 -2.49 7.27 5.02
N TRP A 186 -3.30 7.96 4.21
CA TRP A 186 -4.08 7.30 3.18
C TRP A 186 -3.17 6.91 2.02
N PRO A 187 -3.12 5.62 1.65
CA PRO A 187 -2.27 5.15 0.59
C PRO A 187 -2.85 5.48 -0.79
N TRP A 188 -2.00 5.43 -1.80
CA TRP A 188 -2.43 5.25 -3.17
C TRP A 188 -3.04 3.87 -3.33
N ALA A 189 -4.09 3.74 -4.13
CA ALA A 189 -4.71 2.46 -4.39
C ALA A 189 -4.10 1.83 -5.65
N ILE A 190 -3.83 0.54 -5.59
CA ILE A 190 -3.50 -0.27 -6.76
C ILE A 190 -4.71 -1.16 -7.06
N SER A 191 -5.16 -1.09 -8.30
CA SER A 191 -6.13 -2.03 -8.85
C SER A 191 -5.50 -2.79 -10.01
N HIS A 192 -5.99 -4.00 -10.28
CA HIS A 192 -5.46 -4.81 -11.37
C HIS A 192 -6.48 -5.80 -11.92
N ALA A 193 -6.31 -6.22 -13.17
CA ALA A 193 -7.03 -7.35 -13.72
C ALA A 193 -6.58 -8.66 -13.04
N TRP A 194 -7.51 -9.60 -12.95
CA TRP A 194 -7.19 -10.94 -12.45
C TRP A 194 -6.57 -11.75 -13.58
N MET A 195 -5.61 -12.60 -13.24
CA MET A 195 -5.04 -13.55 -14.18
C MET A 195 -5.66 -14.93 -13.94
N LYS A 196 -5.71 -15.75 -15.00
CA LYS A 196 -6.09 -17.16 -14.88
C LYS A 196 -5.16 -17.87 -13.90
N GLU A 197 -5.65 -18.94 -13.26
CA GLU A 197 -4.86 -19.67 -12.27
C GLU A 197 -3.54 -20.22 -12.84
N GLU A 198 -3.56 -20.70 -14.09
CA GLU A 198 -2.36 -21.15 -14.81
C GLU A 198 -1.28 -20.06 -14.97
N ASP A 199 -1.69 -18.80 -15.10
CA ASP A 199 -0.83 -17.63 -15.33
C ASP A 199 -0.42 -16.93 -14.02
N ARG A 200 -0.86 -17.44 -12.87
CA ARG A 200 -0.50 -16.93 -11.53
C ARG A 200 0.60 -17.75 -10.87
N VAL A 201 1.35 -17.08 -10.02
CA VAL A 201 2.29 -17.66 -9.07
C VAL A 201 1.96 -17.14 -7.67
N THR A 202 2.28 -17.96 -6.68
CA THR A 202 2.11 -17.65 -5.26
C THR A 202 3.48 -17.37 -4.66
N VAL A 203 3.77 -16.10 -4.40
CA VAL A 203 5.10 -15.64 -3.96
C VAL A 203 5.14 -15.48 -2.44
N ARG A 204 6.20 -15.99 -1.79
CA ARG A 204 6.53 -15.63 -0.41
C ARG A 204 7.55 -14.50 -0.44
N THR A 205 7.28 -13.40 0.25
CA THR A 205 8.09 -12.19 0.15
C THR A 205 8.41 -11.63 1.54
N PRO A 206 9.61 -11.04 1.75
CA PRO A 206 9.89 -10.30 2.98
C PRO A 206 9.05 -9.04 3.11
N ILE A 207 8.46 -8.55 2.01
CA ILE A 207 7.66 -7.30 2.00
C ILE A 207 6.51 -7.38 3.02
N ASN A 208 5.86 -8.54 3.19
CA ASN A 208 4.82 -8.75 4.20
C ASN A 208 5.31 -9.61 5.38
N GLY A 209 6.62 -9.62 5.67
CA GLY A 209 7.20 -10.40 6.75
C GLY A 209 7.10 -11.92 6.54
N TYR A 210 6.91 -12.38 5.29
CA TYR A 210 6.64 -13.78 4.96
C TYR A 210 5.40 -14.36 5.67
N GLU A 211 4.44 -13.53 6.08
CA GLU A 211 3.31 -14.00 6.88
C GLU A 211 2.26 -14.75 6.05
N TRP A 212 1.97 -14.26 4.85
CA TRP A 212 1.06 -14.89 3.89
C TRP A 212 1.67 -14.88 2.49
N PRO A 213 1.27 -15.82 1.62
CA PRO A 213 1.66 -15.78 0.23
C PRO A 213 0.93 -14.67 -0.56
N VAL A 214 1.55 -14.18 -1.64
CA VAL A 214 0.98 -13.16 -2.54
C VAL A 214 0.68 -13.79 -3.90
N PRO A 215 -0.60 -13.94 -4.30
CA PRO A 215 -0.95 -14.39 -5.65
C PRO A 215 -0.77 -13.25 -6.66
N MET A 216 0.03 -13.47 -7.70
CA MET A 216 0.32 -12.47 -8.72
C MET A 216 0.67 -13.11 -10.08
N PRO A 217 0.69 -12.36 -11.20
CA PRO A 217 1.11 -12.90 -12.49
C PRO A 217 2.55 -13.45 -12.45
N ARG A 218 2.83 -14.52 -13.20
CA ARG A 218 4.17 -15.14 -13.27
C ARG A 218 5.26 -14.22 -13.79
N ASP A 219 4.88 -13.29 -14.65
CA ASP A 219 5.74 -12.32 -15.33
C ASP A 219 5.80 -10.96 -14.62
N ALA A 220 5.26 -10.86 -13.40
CA ALA A 220 5.28 -9.64 -12.59
C ALA A 220 6.25 -9.73 -11.42
N ASN A 221 6.71 -8.58 -10.93
CA ASN A 221 7.60 -8.48 -9.77
C ASN A 221 7.21 -7.30 -8.88
N LEU A 222 7.10 -7.52 -7.56
CA LEU A 222 6.71 -6.49 -6.60
C LEU A 222 7.72 -5.34 -6.55
N ASP A 223 9.01 -5.59 -6.69
CA ASP A 223 10.02 -4.53 -6.66
C ASP A 223 9.97 -3.65 -7.92
N LEU A 224 9.58 -4.20 -9.07
CA LEU A 224 9.31 -3.40 -10.28
C LEU A 224 8.04 -2.55 -10.12
N ILE A 225 6.97 -3.13 -9.59
CA ILE A 225 5.72 -2.39 -9.26
C ILE A 225 6.04 -1.26 -8.28
N ARG A 226 6.87 -1.51 -7.27
CA ARG A 226 7.34 -0.50 -6.31
C ARG A 226 8.04 0.66 -7.02
N ILE A 227 8.99 0.38 -7.91
CA ILE A 227 9.71 1.42 -8.68
C ILE A 227 8.72 2.27 -9.50
N GLU A 228 7.73 1.63 -10.15
CA GLU A 228 6.69 2.33 -10.89
C GLU A 228 5.84 3.24 -10.00
N MET A 229 5.36 2.73 -8.87
CA MET A 229 4.57 3.50 -7.91
C MET A 229 5.36 4.68 -7.33
N LEU A 230 6.66 4.51 -7.06
CA LEU A 230 7.55 5.59 -6.63
C LEU A 230 7.68 6.67 -7.72
N ASN A 231 7.76 6.28 -8.99
CA ASN A 231 7.79 7.22 -10.12
C ASN A 231 6.46 7.96 -10.32
N GLU A 232 5.32 7.37 -9.93
CA GLU A 232 4.04 8.10 -9.85
C GLU A 232 3.96 9.05 -8.65
N GLY A 233 4.92 8.98 -7.72
CA GLY A 233 4.98 9.83 -6.54
C GLY A 233 4.31 9.26 -5.30
N ALA A 234 3.99 7.96 -5.29
CA ALA A 234 3.42 7.31 -4.11
C ALA A 234 4.49 7.07 -3.03
N GLU A 235 4.20 7.44 -1.79
CA GLU A 235 4.96 7.01 -0.60
C GLU A 235 4.38 5.71 -0.02
N TYR A 236 3.05 5.64 0.04
CA TYR A 236 2.31 4.47 0.51
C TYR A 236 1.37 3.99 -0.58
N ALA A 237 1.30 2.68 -0.76
CA ALA A 237 0.36 2.01 -1.64
C ALA A 237 -0.50 1.00 -0.86
N TRP A 238 -1.65 0.69 -1.41
CA TRP A 238 -2.50 -0.41 -0.97
C TRP A 238 -2.78 -1.31 -2.15
N LEU A 239 -2.36 -2.57 -1.99
CA LEU A 239 -2.55 -3.64 -2.95
C LEU A 239 -3.24 -4.77 -2.19
N ASP A 240 -4.45 -5.14 -2.58
CA ASP A 240 -5.29 -6.13 -1.90
C ASP A 240 -4.55 -7.45 -1.62
N VAL A 241 -3.89 -8.02 -2.63
CA VAL A 241 -3.15 -9.29 -2.53
C VAL A 241 -1.93 -9.22 -1.62
N LEU A 242 -1.44 -8.02 -1.30
CA LEU A 242 -0.26 -7.79 -0.47
C LEU A 242 -0.60 -7.28 0.92
N CYS A 243 -1.53 -6.33 1.05
CA CYS A 243 -1.89 -5.67 2.30
C CYS A 243 -2.93 -6.46 3.12
N LEU A 244 -3.76 -7.28 2.48
CA LEU A 244 -4.67 -8.21 3.17
C LEU A 244 -4.01 -9.57 3.35
N ARG A 245 -4.25 -10.18 4.51
CA ARG A 245 -3.79 -11.56 4.78
C ARG A 245 -4.49 -12.50 3.79
N GLN A 246 -3.71 -13.25 3.01
CA GLN A 246 -4.21 -14.19 2.01
C GLN A 246 -4.36 -15.60 2.59
N GLU A 247 -5.17 -16.42 1.92
CA GLU A 247 -5.31 -17.84 2.25
C GLU A 247 -3.97 -18.59 2.11
N ARG A 248 -3.85 -19.72 2.83
CA ARG A 248 -2.65 -20.57 2.87
C ARG A 248 -1.45 -19.85 3.51
N GLY A 249 -1.73 -18.87 4.37
CA GLY A 249 -0.75 -18.15 5.17
C GLY A 249 -0.51 -18.82 6.52
N ARG A 250 0.36 -18.22 7.34
CA ARG A 250 0.41 -18.50 8.77
C ARG A 250 -0.81 -17.84 9.44
N GLN A 251 -1.34 -18.46 10.49
CA GLN A 251 -2.43 -17.91 11.33
C GLN A 251 -3.72 -17.65 10.54
N GLU A 252 -4.29 -18.71 9.95
CA GLU A 252 -5.58 -18.69 9.23
C GLU A 252 -6.77 -18.27 10.10
N ASP A 253 -6.68 -18.51 11.41
CA ASP A 253 -7.60 -18.01 12.43
C ASP A 253 -7.62 -16.48 12.44
N LEU A 254 -6.45 -15.83 12.49
CA LEU A 254 -6.35 -14.38 12.42
C LEU A 254 -6.88 -13.84 11.09
N ARG A 255 -6.59 -14.52 9.97
CA ARG A 255 -7.14 -14.12 8.67
C ARG A 255 -8.66 -14.04 8.71
N THR A 256 -9.29 -15.08 9.25
CA THR A 256 -10.76 -15.16 9.32
C THR A 256 -11.33 -14.02 10.15
N GLU A 257 -10.70 -13.66 11.26
CA GLU A 257 -11.11 -12.53 12.09
C GLU A 257 -10.87 -11.17 11.42
N GLU A 258 -9.71 -10.96 10.80
CA GLU A 258 -9.39 -9.73 10.07
C GLU A 258 -10.36 -9.51 8.90
N TRP A 259 -10.67 -10.58 8.15
CA TRP A 259 -11.56 -10.51 6.99
C TRP A 259 -13.01 -10.15 7.33
N LYS A 260 -13.47 -10.38 8.56
CA LYS A 260 -14.80 -9.93 8.99
C LYS A 260 -14.96 -8.41 8.87
N VAL A 261 -13.86 -7.66 9.02
CA VAL A 261 -13.85 -6.20 8.96
C VAL A 261 -13.23 -5.72 7.65
N ASP A 262 -12.07 -6.25 7.29
CA ASP A 262 -11.22 -5.67 6.25
C ASP A 262 -11.84 -5.87 4.86
N VAL A 263 -12.33 -7.07 4.53
CA VAL A 263 -12.89 -7.37 3.19
C VAL A 263 -14.15 -6.54 2.90
N PRO A 264 -15.14 -6.42 3.80
CA PRO A 264 -16.30 -5.56 3.55
C PRO A 264 -16.01 -4.05 3.48
N THR A 265 -14.82 -3.61 3.91
CA THR A 265 -14.48 -2.18 4.02
C THR A 265 -13.41 -1.73 3.04
N ILE A 266 -12.90 -2.61 2.17
CA ILE A 266 -11.86 -2.28 1.19
C ILE A 266 -12.24 -1.14 0.24
N GLY A 267 -13.54 -1.01 -0.09
CA GLY A 267 -14.03 0.07 -0.95
C GLY A 267 -13.68 1.47 -0.43
N ARG A 268 -13.45 1.61 0.89
CA ARG A 268 -13.01 2.86 1.49
C ARG A 268 -11.62 3.30 1.03
N VAL A 269 -10.71 2.35 0.79
CA VAL A 269 -9.35 2.65 0.31
C VAL A 269 -9.43 3.29 -1.08
N TYR A 270 -10.20 2.67 -1.96
CA TYR A 270 -10.43 3.19 -3.31
C TYR A 270 -11.17 4.51 -3.27
N GLU A 271 -12.22 4.65 -2.45
CA GLU A 271 -12.94 5.91 -2.25
C GLU A 271 -11.97 7.05 -1.88
N MET A 272 -11.08 6.83 -0.92
CA MET A 272 -10.15 7.84 -0.41
C MET A 272 -8.95 8.12 -1.33
N ALA A 273 -8.74 7.33 -2.38
CA ALA A 273 -7.70 7.52 -3.38
C ALA A 273 -8.01 8.65 -4.39
N HIS A 274 -8.58 9.76 -3.90
CA HIS A 274 -9.00 10.91 -4.71
C HIS A 274 -7.85 11.53 -5.53
N SER A 275 -8.18 12.13 -6.68
CA SER A 275 -7.29 12.94 -7.53
C SER A 275 -6.00 12.25 -7.94
N ASN A 276 -6.08 11.34 -8.92
CA ASN A 276 -4.94 10.67 -9.55
C ASN A 276 -4.09 9.79 -8.61
N ARG A 277 -4.67 9.22 -7.55
CA ARG A 277 -3.97 8.31 -6.62
C ARG A 277 -4.40 6.84 -6.76
N LEU A 278 -4.99 6.50 -7.90
CA LEU A 278 -5.38 5.13 -8.26
C LEU A 278 -4.59 4.71 -9.50
N VAL A 279 -3.74 3.70 -9.36
CA VAL A 279 -3.02 3.07 -10.48
C VAL A 279 -3.71 1.75 -10.81
N CYS A 280 -4.09 1.57 -12.07
CA CYS A 280 -4.82 0.39 -12.52
C CYS A 280 -4.07 -0.37 -13.62
N TYR A 281 -3.73 -1.63 -13.31
CA TYR A 281 -3.08 -2.54 -14.23
C TYR A 281 -4.12 -3.38 -14.99
N LEU A 282 -4.61 -2.84 -16.10
CA LEU A 282 -5.69 -3.45 -16.88
C LEU A 282 -5.28 -4.75 -17.59
N SER A 283 -3.99 -4.95 -17.88
CA SER A 283 -3.43 -6.18 -18.47
C SER A 283 -3.01 -7.24 -17.44
N GLY A 284 -3.21 -6.97 -16.15
CA GLY A 284 -2.75 -7.79 -15.02
C GLY A 284 -1.65 -7.10 -14.22
N LEU A 285 -1.64 -7.32 -12.90
CA LEU A 285 -0.78 -6.61 -11.94
C LEU A 285 0.69 -6.52 -12.38
N GLY A 286 1.24 -5.31 -12.49
CA GLY A 286 2.64 -5.08 -12.83
C GLY A 286 3.05 -5.41 -14.27
N ARG A 287 2.11 -5.87 -15.11
CA ARG A 287 2.39 -6.23 -16.51
C ARG A 287 2.36 -5.00 -17.40
N PRO A 288 3.10 -5.02 -18.53
CA PRO A 288 2.97 -4.00 -19.56
C PRO A 288 1.51 -3.86 -20.03
N PHE A 289 1.07 -2.62 -20.28
CA PHE A 289 -0.21 -2.32 -20.87
C PHE A 289 -0.21 -2.81 -22.32
N ASN A 290 -0.87 -3.94 -22.57
CA ASN A 290 -0.95 -4.59 -23.88
C ASN A 290 -2.29 -5.31 -24.03
N LEU A 291 -3.38 -4.58 -23.77
CA LEU A 291 -4.73 -5.11 -23.96
C LEU A 291 -5.07 -5.25 -25.45
N LYS A 292 -5.69 -6.36 -25.80
CA LYS A 292 -6.32 -6.59 -27.11
C LYS A 292 -7.84 -6.53 -26.96
N ALA A 293 -8.54 -6.31 -28.09
CA ALA A 293 -10.00 -6.24 -28.08
C ALA A 293 -10.66 -7.52 -27.52
N VAL A 294 -10.05 -8.69 -27.75
CA VAL A 294 -10.51 -9.96 -27.18
C VAL A 294 -10.39 -10.02 -25.65
N ASP A 295 -9.40 -9.35 -25.07
CA ASP A 295 -9.18 -9.35 -23.61
C ASP A 295 -10.27 -8.55 -22.88
N LEU A 296 -10.90 -7.59 -23.56
CA LEU A 296 -12.05 -6.84 -23.06
C LEU A 296 -13.32 -7.69 -22.94
N GLU A 297 -13.35 -8.82 -23.65
CA GLU A 297 -14.44 -9.79 -23.64
C GLU A 297 -14.17 -10.97 -22.70
N SER A 298 -12.98 -11.05 -22.09
CA SER A 298 -12.61 -12.09 -21.13
C SER A 298 -13.34 -11.91 -19.79
N ASP A 299 -13.69 -13.00 -19.13
CA ASP A 299 -14.24 -12.98 -17.76
C ASP A 299 -13.25 -12.43 -16.73
N THR A 300 -11.96 -12.48 -17.03
CA THR A 300 -10.90 -11.91 -16.20
C THR A 300 -10.67 -10.42 -16.43
N CYS A 301 -11.39 -9.83 -17.41
CA CYS A 301 -11.27 -8.42 -17.75
C CYS A 301 -11.62 -7.54 -16.55
N TRP A 302 -10.79 -6.52 -16.32
CA TRP A 302 -11.02 -5.57 -15.23
C TRP A 302 -12.41 -4.91 -15.28
N PHE A 303 -12.94 -4.61 -16.46
CA PHE A 303 -14.27 -3.99 -16.62
C PHE A 303 -15.45 -4.91 -16.24
N ARG A 304 -15.22 -6.21 -16.12
CA ARG A 304 -16.26 -7.21 -15.82
C ARG A 304 -16.21 -7.69 -14.37
N ARG A 305 -15.31 -7.17 -13.55
CA ARG A 305 -15.21 -7.56 -12.14
C ARG A 305 -16.37 -6.95 -11.35
N ALA A 306 -16.93 -7.71 -10.41
CA ALA A 306 -17.94 -7.19 -9.48
C ALA A 306 -17.41 -5.99 -8.65
N TRP A 307 -16.09 -5.94 -8.45
CA TRP A 307 -15.38 -4.89 -7.70
C TRP A 307 -15.15 -3.60 -8.50
N THR A 308 -15.32 -3.60 -9.83
CA THR A 308 -15.08 -2.44 -10.71
C THR A 308 -15.87 -1.20 -10.30
N LEU A 309 -17.08 -1.37 -9.77
CA LEU A 309 -17.91 -0.27 -9.27
C LEU A 309 -17.32 0.44 -8.03
N GLN A 310 -16.54 -0.27 -7.21
CA GLN A 310 -15.88 0.31 -6.04
C GLN A 310 -14.51 0.90 -6.39
N GLU A 311 -13.89 0.40 -7.45
CA GLU A 311 -12.54 0.76 -7.89
C GLU A 311 -12.53 1.86 -8.96
N THR A 312 -13.67 2.24 -9.55
CA THR A 312 -13.72 3.26 -10.61
C THR A 312 -13.70 4.68 -10.02
N GLN A 313 -12.66 5.45 -10.36
CA GLN A 313 -12.55 6.86 -10.01
C GLN A 313 -12.22 7.73 -11.23
N HIS A 314 -12.62 9.02 -11.18
CA HIS A 314 -12.17 10.02 -12.15
C HIS A 314 -10.67 10.27 -11.96
N GLY A 315 -9.88 10.23 -13.04
CA GLY A 315 -8.43 10.50 -12.98
C GLY A 315 -7.55 9.28 -12.67
N MET A 316 -8.02 8.05 -12.90
CA MET A 316 -7.20 6.84 -12.77
C MET A 316 -5.95 6.89 -13.68
N ILE A 317 -4.81 6.43 -13.15
CA ILE A 317 -3.56 6.24 -13.91
C ILE A 317 -3.52 4.81 -14.43
N ILE A 318 -3.20 4.63 -15.71
CA ILE A 318 -2.99 3.30 -16.30
C ILE A 318 -1.58 2.83 -15.93
N GLY A 319 -1.49 1.76 -15.15
CA GLY A 319 -0.23 1.11 -14.82
C GLY A 319 0.28 0.24 -15.97
N GLY A 320 1.59 0.01 -16.00
CA GLY A 320 2.27 -0.77 -17.02
C GLY A 320 2.52 -0.01 -18.32
N ASP A 321 2.42 1.32 -18.30
CA ASP A 321 2.56 2.14 -19.50
C ASP A 321 3.94 1.94 -20.16
N THR A 322 3.95 1.39 -21.38
CA THR A 322 5.16 1.13 -22.16
C THR A 322 5.70 2.39 -22.86
N GLY A 323 4.89 3.45 -22.96
CA GLY A 323 5.13 4.59 -23.83
C GLY A 323 5.08 4.24 -25.32
N ASP A 324 4.52 3.08 -25.70
CA ASP A 324 4.41 2.69 -27.10
C ASP A 324 3.25 3.44 -27.76
N ASP A 325 3.62 4.33 -28.67
CA ASP A 325 2.72 5.20 -29.43
C ASP A 325 2.15 4.54 -30.70
N ARG A 326 2.34 3.21 -30.86
CA ARG A 326 1.71 2.47 -31.95
C ARG A 326 0.21 2.74 -32.00
N PHE A 327 -0.28 2.91 -33.22
CA PHE A 327 -1.68 3.24 -33.50
C PHE A 327 -2.67 2.33 -32.76
N THR A 328 -2.40 1.03 -32.71
CA THR A 328 -3.23 0.03 -32.01
C THR A 328 -3.33 0.26 -30.51
N GLU A 329 -2.23 0.68 -29.87
CA GLU A 329 -2.22 0.94 -28.44
C GLU A 329 -2.95 2.26 -28.13
N ARG A 330 -2.79 3.27 -28.98
CA ARG A 330 -3.53 4.53 -28.87
C ARG A 330 -5.05 4.33 -29.01
N GLU A 331 -5.49 3.52 -29.98
CA GLU A 331 -6.90 3.16 -30.12
C GLU A 331 -7.43 2.43 -28.89
N MET A 332 -6.65 1.48 -28.35
CA MET A 332 -7.01 0.76 -27.13
C MET A 332 -7.12 1.68 -25.92
N ARG A 333 -6.17 2.62 -25.73
CA ARG A 333 -6.23 3.64 -24.67
C ARG A 333 -7.49 4.49 -24.79
N THR A 334 -7.77 4.98 -26.00
CA THR A 334 -9.00 5.75 -26.27
C THR A 334 -10.25 4.93 -25.92
N MET A 335 -10.27 3.64 -26.28
CA MET A 335 -11.39 2.75 -25.95
C MET A 335 -11.56 2.55 -24.44
N VAL A 336 -10.45 2.35 -23.72
CA VAL A 336 -10.42 2.23 -22.25
C VAL A 336 -10.92 3.52 -21.61
N GLU A 337 -10.42 4.68 -22.01
CA GLU A 337 -10.82 6.00 -21.51
C GLU A 337 -12.32 6.25 -21.75
N ASN A 338 -12.83 5.91 -22.94
CA ASN A 338 -14.26 6.00 -23.24
C ASN A 338 -15.10 5.09 -22.34
N ARG A 339 -14.68 3.84 -22.11
CA ARG A 339 -15.37 2.91 -21.18
C ARG A 339 -15.33 3.43 -19.74
N LEU A 340 -14.20 3.98 -19.28
CA LEU A 340 -14.08 4.59 -17.96
C LEU A 340 -14.98 5.81 -17.80
N SER A 341 -15.06 6.66 -18.83
CA SER A 341 -15.97 7.82 -18.87
C SER A 341 -17.44 7.41 -18.78
N LEU A 342 -17.84 6.37 -19.53
CA LEU A 342 -19.20 5.82 -19.47
C LEU A 342 -19.54 5.26 -18.08
N LEU A 343 -18.60 4.55 -17.45
CA LEU A 343 -18.77 4.10 -16.06
C LEU A 343 -18.90 5.29 -15.09
N GLY A 344 -18.10 6.33 -15.27
CA GLY A 344 -18.17 7.58 -14.50
C GLY A 344 -19.52 8.31 -14.63
N GLN A 345 -20.13 8.29 -15.81
CA GLN A 345 -21.45 8.88 -16.07
C GLN A 345 -22.61 8.05 -15.48
N GLY A 346 -22.50 6.72 -15.45
CA GLY A 346 -23.50 5.82 -14.84
C GLY A 346 -23.59 5.90 -13.32
N ILE A 347 -22.54 6.39 -12.64
CA ILE A 347 -22.48 6.54 -11.17
C ILE A 347 -23.31 7.75 -10.67
N GLY A 348 -23.82 8.61 -11.57
CA GLY A 348 -24.63 9.79 -11.24
C GLY A 348 -26.11 9.51 -10.87
N ILE A 349 -26.63 8.31 -11.14
CA ILE A 349 -28.07 7.99 -10.93
C ILE A 349 -28.18 6.62 -10.25
N GLY A 350 -28.47 6.60 -8.94
CA GLY A 350 -28.93 5.39 -8.25
C GLY A 350 -28.06 4.92 -7.08
N ARG A 351 -28.03 5.69 -5.98
CA ARG A 351 -27.45 5.29 -4.69
C ARG A 351 -28.34 4.30 -3.90
N GLN A 352 -29.24 3.57 -4.56
CA GLN A 352 -30.15 2.59 -3.96
C GLN A 352 -30.27 1.36 -4.85
N GLY A 353 -29.60 0.27 -4.47
CA GLY A 353 -29.70 -1.01 -5.15
C GLY A 353 -28.76 -2.03 -4.52
N THR A 354 -29.35 -2.99 -3.82
CA THR A 354 -28.79 -4.22 -3.21
C THR A 354 -27.47 -4.06 -2.43
N PRO A 355 -27.47 -4.30 -1.09
CA PRO A 355 -26.24 -4.30 -0.32
C PRO A 355 -25.26 -5.32 -0.93
N VAL A 356 -24.07 -4.85 -1.35
CA VAL A 356 -22.95 -5.66 -1.88
C VAL A 356 -22.67 -6.92 -1.04
N PHE A 357 -23.00 -6.87 0.25
CA PHE A 357 -22.99 -8.00 1.19
C PHE A 357 -23.74 -9.25 0.70
N ILE A 358 -24.81 -9.12 -0.11
CA ILE A 358 -25.56 -10.26 -0.66
C ILE A 358 -24.80 -10.90 -1.84
N ALA A 359 -24.12 -10.12 -2.66
CA ALA A 359 -23.28 -10.64 -3.75
C ALA A 359 -22.03 -11.36 -3.21
N LEU A 360 -21.49 -10.90 -2.08
CA LEU A 360 -20.30 -11.48 -1.45
C LEU A 360 -20.54 -12.87 -0.84
N SER A 361 -21.77 -13.22 -0.43
CA SER A 361 -22.05 -14.58 0.09
C SER A 361 -22.17 -15.65 -1.00
N GLU A 362 -22.43 -15.25 -2.25
CA GLU A 362 -22.59 -16.18 -3.38
C GLU A 362 -21.26 -16.55 -4.05
N MET A 363 -20.18 -15.79 -3.79
CA MET A 363 -18.85 -16.01 -4.38
C MET A 363 -17.95 -16.94 -3.55
N ARG A 364 -18.48 -17.63 -2.54
CA ARG A 364 -17.80 -18.68 -1.76
C ARG A 364 -17.76 -20.05 -2.46
N LYS A 365 -17.89 -20.10 -3.79
CA LYS A 365 -17.83 -21.34 -4.58
C LYS A 365 -16.66 -21.32 -5.55
#